data_AF-A0A672H4V7-F1
#
_entry.id   AF-A0A672H4V7-F1
#
_cell.length_a   1.000
_cell.length_b   1.000
_cell.length_c   1.000
_cell.angle_alpha   90.00
_cell.angle_beta   90.00
_cell.angle_gamma   90.00
#
_symmetry.space_group_name_H-M   'P 1'
#
loop_
_entity.id
_entity.type
_entity.pdbx_description
1 polymer ?
#
loop_
_entity_poly.entity_id
_entity_poly.type
_entity_poly.pdbx_seq_one_letter_code
_entity_poly.pdbx_strand_id
1 'polypeptide(L)'
;MRRILSAVLFRQISRLGLNPLCRDPLTAGGRSVTGLEFCSKATSGGSSTMDLSDMRKKYKGDEECFEESQLSSLDPIKQFGTWFDEATKCPEIGEANAMCIATATKDGRPSARMVLLKGYSHEGFRFFTNYESRKGSELESNPHACLVFYWEPLNRQIRIEGSVERIPYQNSCDYFHSRPKSSQIGAVVSRQSTPVPDRNYLRQKNSELEEKYKNTEVPMPDYWGGYIVKPYYIEFWQGQTNRLHDRIVFTKPKDGESQPGEFQHAAEGGWVYQRLSP
;
A
#
# COMPACT_ATOMS: atom_id res chain seq x y z
N MET A 1 49.78 -20.95 16.34
CA MET A 1 50.59 -20.18 17.31
C MET A 1 51.22 -18.98 16.62
N ARG A 2 50.76 -17.76 16.90
CA ARG A 2 51.51 -16.50 16.77
C ARG A 2 50.73 -15.40 17.50
N ARG A 3 51.38 -14.78 18.49
CA ARG A 3 50.92 -13.69 19.35
C ARG A 3 50.91 -12.36 18.59
N ILE A 4 49.97 -11.46 18.88
CA ILE A 4 50.18 -10.01 18.74
C ILE A 4 49.58 -9.31 19.97
N LEU A 5 50.38 -8.40 20.53
CA LEU A 5 50.21 -7.62 21.75
C LEU A 5 49.32 -6.39 21.58
N SER A 6 48.78 -5.98 22.73
CA SER A 6 48.20 -4.69 23.12
C SER A 6 49.13 -3.49 22.91
N ALA A 7 48.56 -2.31 22.64
CA ALA A 7 49.08 -1.03 23.11
C ALA A 7 47.98 0.04 23.17
N VAL A 8 47.73 0.52 24.39
CA VAL A 8 47.02 1.74 24.75
C VAL A 8 48.02 2.91 24.71
N LEU A 9 47.63 4.10 24.26
CA LEU A 9 48.31 5.34 24.66
C LEU A 9 47.37 6.54 24.77
N PHE A 10 47.50 7.20 25.92
CA PHE A 10 46.84 8.42 26.39
C PHE A 10 47.76 9.64 26.17
N ARG A 11 47.18 10.85 26.02
CA ARG A 11 47.66 12.23 26.37
C ARG A 11 46.95 13.21 25.40
N GLN A 12 46.01 14.09 25.76
CA GLN A 12 45.84 15.12 26.80
C GLN A 12 46.66 16.42 26.59
N ILE A 13 45.94 17.56 26.66
CA ILE A 13 46.31 18.92 27.15
C ILE A 13 46.32 20.10 26.13
N SER A 14 45.25 20.93 26.23
CA SER A 14 45.22 22.43 26.35
C SER A 14 45.67 23.33 25.18
N ARG A 15 45.23 24.59 24.97
CA ARG A 15 44.53 25.63 25.77
C ARG A 15 44.09 26.78 24.81
N LEU A 16 43.00 27.47 25.19
CA LEU A 16 42.69 28.93 25.15
C LEU A 16 42.83 29.80 23.88
N GLY A 17 41.78 30.60 23.63
CA GLY A 17 41.78 31.84 22.83
C GLY A 17 40.42 32.55 22.85
N LEU A 18 40.32 33.66 23.58
CA LEU A 18 39.14 34.50 23.87
C LEU A 18 38.97 35.66 22.86
N ASN A 19 37.70 35.95 22.46
CA ASN A 19 37.00 37.26 22.27
C ASN A 19 37.62 38.39 21.37
N PRO A 20 36.88 39.47 20.93
CA PRO A 20 35.65 40.05 21.52
C PRO A 20 34.54 40.64 20.58
N LEU A 21 33.36 40.76 21.19
CA LEU A 21 32.36 41.86 21.24
C LEU A 21 32.32 42.99 20.16
N CYS A 22 31.09 43.36 19.78
CA CYS A 22 30.68 44.77 19.66
C CYS A 22 29.17 44.94 19.97
N ARG A 23 28.82 45.97 20.76
CA ARG A 23 27.46 46.39 21.18
C ARG A 23 27.09 47.74 20.53
N ASP A 24 25.82 47.85 20.09
CA ASP A 24 24.79 48.91 20.26
C ASP A 24 25.14 50.43 20.10
N PRO A 25 24.22 51.29 19.58
CA PRO A 25 23.06 51.74 20.39
C PRO A 25 21.72 52.03 19.66
N LEU A 26 20.69 52.14 20.51
CA LEU A 26 19.29 52.55 20.32
C LEU A 26 19.11 53.99 19.80
N THR A 27 18.06 54.23 19.01
CA THR A 27 17.23 55.45 19.05
C THR A 27 15.82 55.19 18.51
N ALA A 28 14.82 55.76 19.19
CA ALA A 28 13.39 55.75 18.86
C ALA A 28 13.01 56.91 17.90
N GLY A 29 11.96 56.73 17.10
CA GLY A 29 11.33 57.81 16.34
C GLY A 29 10.42 57.31 15.23
N GLY A 30 9.10 57.55 15.36
CA GLY A 30 8.12 57.11 14.39
C GLY A 30 8.10 57.91 13.09
N ARG A 31 7.60 57.30 12.02
CA ARG A 31 6.57 57.81 11.11
C ARG A 31 6.37 56.85 9.95
N SER A 32 5.09 56.64 9.63
CA SER A 32 4.59 56.05 8.39
C SER A 32 5.27 56.68 7.17
N VAL A 33 5.84 55.84 6.31
CA VAL A 33 6.13 56.18 4.92
C VAL A 33 5.76 54.97 4.08
N THR A 34 4.74 55.17 3.26
CA THR A 34 4.32 54.36 2.12
C THR A 34 5.52 54.04 1.23
N GLY A 35 5.96 52.78 1.24
CA GLY A 35 6.90 52.23 0.27
C GLY A 35 6.13 51.46 -0.79
N LEU A 36 6.08 52.01 -2.01
CA LEU A 36 5.78 51.22 -3.20
C LEU A 36 6.76 50.05 -3.28
N GLU A 37 6.28 48.83 -3.08
CA GLU A 37 7.03 47.65 -3.51
C GLU A 37 6.86 47.46 -5.02
N PHE A 38 7.75 48.12 -5.77
CA PHE A 38 8.20 47.58 -7.03
C PHE A 38 9.22 46.49 -6.71
N CYS A 39 8.82 45.21 -6.82
CA CYS A 39 9.78 44.12 -6.95
C CYS A 39 9.44 43.26 -8.18
N SER A 40 10.10 43.65 -9.28
CA SER A 40 10.56 42.84 -10.41
C SER A 40 9.91 41.48 -10.64
N LYS A 41 9.15 41.36 -11.73
CA LYS A 41 9.03 40.10 -12.48
C LYS A 41 10.43 39.69 -12.96
N ALA A 42 11.08 38.82 -12.20
CA ALA A 42 12.21 38.06 -12.67
C ALA A 42 11.68 36.86 -13.46
N THR A 43 11.63 36.99 -14.78
CA THR A 43 11.64 35.84 -15.68
C THR A 43 13.09 35.38 -15.84
N SER A 44 13.46 34.22 -15.28
CA SER A 44 14.42 33.28 -15.90
C SER A 44 14.60 32.02 -15.05
N GLY A 45 14.68 30.87 -15.74
CA GLY A 45 15.08 29.58 -15.16
C GLY A 45 13.96 28.56 -15.18
N GLY A 46 13.87 27.77 -16.25
CA GLY A 46 12.95 26.64 -16.35
C GLY A 46 13.30 25.55 -15.34
N SER A 47 12.77 25.67 -14.13
CA SER A 47 12.59 24.54 -13.22
C SER A 47 11.22 23.96 -13.55
N SER A 48 11.18 22.74 -14.07
CA SER A 48 9.96 21.96 -14.29
C SER A 48 9.34 21.48 -12.97
N THR A 49 9.30 22.33 -11.96
CA THR A 49 8.69 22.05 -10.65
C THR A 49 7.25 22.52 -10.69
N MET A 50 6.35 21.59 -11.00
CA MET A 50 4.92 21.79 -10.83
C MET A 50 4.61 21.70 -9.33
N ASP A 51 4.06 22.78 -8.76
CA ASP A 51 3.56 22.77 -7.38
C ASP A 51 2.19 22.08 -7.35
N LEU A 52 2.05 21.05 -6.50
CA LEU A 52 0.84 20.23 -6.35
C LEU A 52 0.14 20.49 -5.01
N SER A 53 0.61 21.44 -4.21
CA SER A 53 0.15 21.67 -2.83
C SER A 53 -1.35 21.97 -2.72
N ASP A 54 -1.92 22.61 -3.75
CA ASP A 54 -3.34 23.04 -3.78
C ASP A 54 -4.30 21.97 -4.32
N MET A 55 -3.82 20.79 -4.72
CA MET A 55 -4.70 19.72 -5.25
C MET A 55 -5.51 19.00 -4.16
N ARG A 56 -5.34 19.36 -2.89
CA ARG A 56 -6.00 18.70 -1.76
C ARG A 56 -7.49 19.04 -1.73
N LYS A 57 -8.33 18.00 -1.72
CA LYS A 57 -9.76 18.11 -1.48
C LYS A 57 -10.08 18.20 0.02
N LYS A 58 -11.20 18.85 0.35
CA LYS A 58 -11.79 18.78 1.70
C LYS A 58 -12.43 17.40 1.90
N TYR A 59 -12.36 16.90 3.12
CA TYR A 59 -12.87 15.58 3.52
C TYR A 59 -14.11 15.73 4.41
N LYS A 60 -14.42 14.72 5.21
CA LYS A 60 -15.44 14.78 6.27
C LYS A 60 -15.03 15.75 7.40
N GLY A 61 -16.00 16.22 8.17
CA GLY A 61 -15.77 17.08 9.36
C GLY A 61 -15.79 16.29 10.65
N ASP A 62 -15.47 16.93 11.79
CA ASP A 62 -15.36 16.28 13.10
C ASP A 62 -16.67 15.58 13.54
N GLU A 63 -17.82 16.06 13.08
CA GLU A 63 -19.13 15.43 13.35
C GLU A 63 -19.32 14.06 12.66
N GLU A 64 -18.43 13.71 11.73
CA GLU A 64 -18.40 12.43 11.02
C GLU A 64 -17.08 11.67 11.25
N CYS A 65 -16.50 11.83 12.45
CA CYS A 65 -15.39 11.03 12.96
C CYS A 65 -15.67 9.53 12.76
N PHE A 66 -14.62 8.72 12.58
CA PHE A 66 -14.69 7.26 12.63
C PHE A 66 -14.04 6.77 13.93
N GLU A 67 -14.89 6.62 14.94
CA GLU A 67 -14.59 6.17 16.28
C GLU A 67 -14.71 4.64 16.42
N GLU A 68 -14.13 4.11 17.49
CA GLU A 68 -14.19 2.71 17.87
C GLU A 68 -15.64 2.23 18.05
N SER A 69 -16.52 3.11 18.52
CA SER A 69 -17.96 2.87 18.66
C SER A 69 -18.69 2.69 17.33
N GLN A 70 -18.09 3.15 16.22
CA GLN A 70 -18.64 3.07 14.86
C GLN A 70 -18.07 1.91 14.04
N LEU A 71 -17.21 1.08 14.64
CA LEU A 71 -16.88 -0.21 14.07
C LEU A 71 -18.16 -1.05 13.93
N SER A 72 -18.44 -1.51 12.72
CA SER A 72 -19.56 -2.43 12.46
C SER A 72 -19.31 -3.82 13.04
N SER A 73 -18.04 -4.17 13.28
CA SER A 73 -17.65 -5.41 13.92
C SER A 73 -16.25 -5.32 14.53
N LEU A 74 -16.02 -6.08 15.61
CA LEU A 74 -14.68 -6.33 16.16
C LEU A 74 -13.96 -7.49 15.47
N ASP A 75 -14.58 -8.14 14.47
CA ASP A 75 -13.89 -8.98 13.49
C ASP A 75 -13.46 -8.09 12.30
N PRO A 76 -12.16 -7.89 12.06
CA PRO A 76 -11.70 -6.98 11.02
C PRO A 76 -12.06 -7.45 9.60
N ILE A 77 -12.32 -8.75 9.38
CA ILE A 77 -12.78 -9.24 8.08
C ILE A 77 -14.24 -8.83 7.84
N LYS A 78 -15.07 -8.84 8.89
CA LYS A 78 -16.46 -8.35 8.80
C LYS A 78 -16.49 -6.83 8.64
N GLN A 79 -15.63 -6.10 9.36
CA GLN A 79 -15.48 -4.65 9.19
C GLN A 79 -15.07 -4.29 7.75
N PHE A 80 -14.10 -5.03 7.16
CA PHE A 80 -13.77 -4.91 5.74
C PHE A 80 -15.00 -5.14 4.86
N GLY A 81 -15.78 -6.19 5.15
CA GLY A 81 -17.00 -6.51 4.40
C GLY A 81 -18.03 -5.38 4.39
N THR A 82 -18.24 -4.71 5.52
CA THR A 82 -19.14 -3.54 5.60
C THR A 82 -18.63 -2.39 4.72
N TRP A 83 -17.36 -2.00 4.86
CA TRP A 83 -16.82 -0.92 4.03
C TRP A 83 -16.75 -1.27 2.54
N PHE A 84 -16.47 -2.53 2.23
CA PHE A 84 -16.47 -3.02 0.86
C PHE A 84 -17.86 -2.97 0.23
N ASP A 85 -18.91 -3.33 0.97
CA ASP A 85 -20.31 -3.22 0.52
C ASP A 85 -20.75 -1.75 0.34
N GLU A 86 -20.29 -0.84 1.18
CA GLU A 86 -20.48 0.60 0.95
C GLU A 86 -19.77 1.07 -0.33
N ALA A 87 -18.55 0.59 -0.58
CA ALA A 87 -17.79 0.93 -1.78
C ALA A 87 -18.42 0.38 -3.07
N THR A 88 -19.03 -0.81 -3.05
CA THR A 88 -19.73 -1.37 -4.22
C THR A 88 -21.03 -0.65 -4.55
N LYS A 89 -21.64 0.01 -3.57
CA LYS A 89 -22.88 0.80 -3.73
C LYS A 89 -22.62 2.24 -4.14
N CYS A 90 -21.38 2.72 -4.05
CA CYS A 90 -20.99 4.08 -4.43
C CYS A 90 -20.87 4.19 -5.96
N PRO A 91 -21.68 5.01 -6.64
CA PRO A 91 -21.70 5.07 -8.11
C PRO A 91 -20.42 5.66 -8.73
N GLU A 92 -19.65 6.43 -7.95
CA GLU A 92 -18.37 7.03 -8.37
C GLU A 92 -17.20 6.03 -8.30
N ILE A 93 -17.38 4.86 -7.70
CA ILE A 93 -16.36 3.81 -7.59
C ILE A 93 -16.57 2.77 -8.69
N GLY A 94 -15.69 2.79 -9.70
CA GLY A 94 -15.77 1.86 -10.83
C GLY A 94 -15.49 0.39 -10.46
N GLU A 95 -14.36 0.14 -9.78
CA GLU A 95 -13.95 -1.21 -9.36
C GLU A 95 -13.62 -1.21 -7.86
N ALA A 96 -14.62 -1.41 -7.00
CA ALA A 96 -14.43 -1.43 -5.54
C ALA A 96 -13.43 -2.50 -5.07
N ASN A 97 -13.28 -3.58 -5.84
CA ASN A 97 -12.32 -4.67 -5.60
C ASN A 97 -10.93 -4.43 -6.21
N ALA A 98 -10.68 -3.29 -6.86
CA ALA A 98 -9.34 -2.91 -7.27
C ALA A 98 -8.49 -2.61 -6.04
N MET A 99 -7.32 -3.25 -5.97
CA MET A 99 -6.36 -3.07 -4.89
C MET A 99 -4.95 -2.96 -5.44
N CYS A 100 -4.14 -2.12 -4.80
CA CYS A 100 -2.69 -2.16 -5.01
C CYS A 100 -2.12 -3.29 -4.17
N ILE A 101 -1.33 -4.17 -4.79
CA ILE A 101 -0.54 -5.17 -4.06
C ILE A 101 0.94 -4.80 -4.15
N ALA A 102 1.57 -4.64 -2.99
CA ALA A 102 3.01 -4.47 -2.83
C ALA A 102 3.65 -5.79 -2.40
N THR A 103 4.75 -6.15 -3.07
CA THR A 103 5.60 -7.31 -2.81
C THR A 103 7.05 -6.86 -2.81
N ALA A 104 7.98 -7.70 -2.36
CA ALA A 104 9.40 -7.37 -2.38
C ALA A 104 10.27 -8.60 -2.62
N THR A 105 11.43 -8.38 -3.21
CA THR A 105 12.49 -9.40 -3.26
C THR A 105 13.03 -9.69 -1.84
N LYS A 106 13.74 -10.82 -1.68
CA LYS A 106 14.39 -11.18 -0.40
C LYS A 106 15.39 -10.14 0.13
N ASP A 107 16.02 -9.35 -0.73
CA ASP A 107 16.92 -8.25 -0.37
C ASP A 107 16.19 -6.92 -0.07
N GLY A 108 14.85 -6.94 0.00
CA GLY A 108 14.05 -5.78 0.41
C GLY A 108 13.82 -4.76 -0.69
N ARG A 109 13.78 -5.16 -1.98
CA ARG A 109 13.43 -4.26 -3.09
C ARG A 109 11.93 -4.34 -3.36
N PRO A 110 11.15 -3.31 -3.01
CA PRO A 110 9.70 -3.35 -3.18
C PRO A 110 9.30 -3.17 -4.65
N SER A 111 8.14 -3.74 -5.00
CA SER A 111 7.44 -3.46 -6.23
C SER A 111 5.92 -3.51 -6.00
N ALA A 112 5.17 -2.70 -6.74
CA ALA A 112 3.73 -2.55 -6.55
C ALA A 112 3.00 -2.48 -7.89
N ARG A 113 1.72 -2.90 -7.91
CA ARG A 113 0.82 -2.84 -9.08
C ARG A 113 -0.62 -3.03 -8.65
N MET A 114 -1.56 -2.65 -9.51
CA MET A 114 -2.98 -2.94 -9.31
C MET A 114 -3.31 -4.39 -9.67
N VAL A 115 -4.17 -5.00 -8.86
CA VAL A 115 -4.83 -6.30 -9.10
C VAL A 115 -6.28 -6.20 -8.62
N LEU A 116 -7.09 -7.20 -8.97
CA LEU A 116 -8.48 -7.29 -8.49
C LEU A 116 -8.56 -8.36 -7.40
N LEU A 117 -9.19 -8.02 -6.27
CA LEU A 117 -9.63 -8.98 -5.27
C LEU A 117 -10.72 -9.87 -5.89
N LYS A 118 -10.57 -11.19 -5.76
CA LYS A 118 -11.47 -12.21 -6.32
C LYS A 118 -12.18 -13.06 -5.26
N GLY A 119 -12.08 -12.65 -4.00
CA GLY A 119 -12.80 -13.23 -2.89
C GLY A 119 -12.08 -12.96 -1.59
N TYR A 120 -12.81 -12.94 -0.49
CA TYR A 120 -12.25 -12.88 0.84
C TYR A 120 -13.09 -13.75 1.78
N SER A 121 -12.46 -14.24 2.83
CA SER A 121 -13.09 -15.01 3.92
C SER A 121 -12.25 -14.85 5.18
N HIS A 122 -12.63 -15.52 6.27
CA HIS A 122 -11.82 -15.59 7.49
C HIS A 122 -10.40 -16.14 7.23
N GLU A 123 -10.19 -16.89 6.14
CA GLU A 123 -8.88 -17.40 5.73
C GLU A 123 -7.98 -16.30 5.14
N GLY A 124 -8.56 -15.25 4.55
CA GLY A 124 -7.80 -14.15 3.94
C GLY A 124 -8.34 -13.66 2.60
N PHE A 125 -7.50 -12.95 1.86
CA PHE A 125 -7.85 -12.19 0.65
C PHE A 125 -7.25 -12.85 -0.60
N ARG A 126 -8.10 -13.28 -1.54
CA ARG A 126 -7.70 -14.04 -2.73
C ARG A 126 -7.58 -13.18 -3.97
N PHE A 127 -6.52 -13.41 -4.74
CA PHE A 127 -6.31 -12.83 -6.07
C PHE A 127 -5.63 -13.85 -6.98
N PHE A 128 -5.71 -13.64 -8.30
CA PHE A 128 -5.18 -14.57 -9.30
C PHE A 128 -4.16 -13.88 -10.19
N THR A 129 -3.12 -14.62 -10.57
CA THR A 129 -2.02 -14.08 -11.36
C THR A 129 -1.25 -15.18 -12.09
N ASN A 130 -0.22 -14.77 -12.82
CA ASN A 130 0.78 -15.67 -13.38
C ASN A 130 1.94 -15.80 -12.37
N TYR A 131 2.25 -17.02 -11.95
CA TYR A 131 3.30 -17.37 -10.99
C TYR A 131 4.70 -17.00 -11.50
N GLU A 132 4.93 -16.99 -12.80
CA GLU A 132 6.20 -16.55 -13.43
C GLU A 132 6.31 -15.01 -13.55
N SER A 133 5.25 -14.26 -13.27
CA SER A 133 5.34 -12.78 -13.29
C SER A 133 6.29 -12.26 -12.22
N ARG A 134 6.73 -11.00 -12.33
CA ARG A 134 7.59 -10.37 -11.30
C ARG A 134 7.01 -10.53 -9.88
N LYS A 135 5.71 -10.27 -9.71
CA LYS A 135 5.05 -10.42 -8.40
C LYS A 135 4.99 -11.87 -7.94
N GLY A 136 4.76 -12.81 -8.87
CA GLY A 136 4.72 -14.23 -8.56
C GLY A 136 6.09 -14.71 -8.07
N SER A 137 7.15 -14.39 -8.82
CA SER A 137 8.53 -14.69 -8.44
C SER A 137 8.92 -14.08 -7.09
N GLU A 138 8.54 -12.82 -6.83
CA GLU A 138 8.75 -12.18 -5.53
C GLU A 138 8.04 -12.95 -4.40
N LEU A 139 6.75 -13.30 -4.57
CA LEU A 139 5.96 -14.02 -3.58
C LEU A 139 6.45 -15.45 -3.30
N GLU A 140 6.95 -16.16 -4.31
CA GLU A 140 7.58 -17.47 -4.13
C GLU A 140 8.86 -17.38 -3.30
N SER A 141 9.63 -16.32 -3.49
CA SER A 141 10.87 -16.11 -2.75
C SER A 141 10.63 -15.51 -1.36
N ASN A 142 9.64 -14.65 -1.22
CA ASN A 142 9.37 -13.84 -0.03
C ASN A 142 7.84 -13.76 0.16
N PRO A 143 7.24 -14.71 0.89
CA PRO A 143 5.79 -14.91 0.95
C PRO A 143 5.08 -13.90 1.86
N HIS A 144 5.31 -12.61 1.61
CA HIS A 144 4.73 -11.49 2.32
C HIS A 144 4.20 -10.46 1.32
N ALA A 145 3.04 -9.90 1.62
CA ALA A 145 2.43 -8.85 0.81
C ALA A 145 1.71 -7.81 1.67
N CYS A 146 1.60 -6.61 1.11
CA CYS A 146 0.72 -5.55 1.59
C CYS A 146 -0.31 -5.24 0.51
N LEU A 147 -1.59 -5.17 0.89
CA LEU A 147 -2.71 -4.79 0.04
C LEU A 147 -3.19 -3.40 0.47
N VAL A 148 -3.51 -2.55 -0.50
CA VAL A 148 -4.11 -1.23 -0.27
C VAL A 148 -5.35 -1.08 -1.13
N PHE A 149 -6.49 -0.85 -0.48
CA PHE A 149 -7.71 -0.36 -1.10
C PHE A 149 -7.78 1.14 -0.86
N TYR A 150 -8.10 1.91 -1.90
CA TYR A 150 -8.31 3.35 -1.79
C TYR A 150 -9.58 3.74 -2.54
N TRP A 151 -10.58 4.14 -1.77
CA TRP A 151 -11.88 4.55 -2.28
C TRP A 151 -11.99 6.06 -2.11
N GLU A 152 -11.47 6.79 -3.10
CA GLU A 152 -11.40 8.25 -3.08
C GLU A 152 -12.76 8.92 -2.81
N PRO A 153 -13.89 8.51 -3.42
CA PRO A 153 -15.18 9.14 -3.15
C PRO A 153 -15.64 9.02 -1.69
N LEU A 154 -15.23 7.96 -1.00
CA LEU A 154 -15.56 7.72 0.41
C LEU A 154 -14.50 8.28 1.36
N ASN A 155 -13.37 8.75 0.84
CA ASN A 155 -12.20 9.16 1.60
C ASN A 155 -11.73 8.07 2.56
N ARG A 156 -11.71 6.83 2.07
CA ARG A 156 -11.33 5.66 2.87
C ARG A 156 -10.16 4.91 2.27
N GLN A 157 -9.33 4.39 3.15
CA GLN A 157 -8.26 3.47 2.81
C GLN A 157 -8.32 2.26 3.73
N ILE A 158 -8.03 1.09 3.16
CA ILE A 158 -7.76 -0.11 3.94
C ILE A 158 -6.36 -0.61 3.59
N ARG A 159 -5.54 -0.88 4.60
CA ARG A 159 -4.25 -1.58 4.44
C ARG A 159 -4.36 -2.96 5.06
N ILE A 160 -3.87 -3.98 4.36
CA ILE A 160 -3.81 -5.35 4.87
C ILE A 160 -2.39 -5.88 4.69
N GLU A 161 -1.78 -6.38 5.75
CA GLU A 161 -0.47 -7.03 5.68
C GLU A 161 -0.61 -8.49 6.12
N GLY A 162 0.06 -9.38 5.38
CA GLY A 162 -0.15 -10.80 5.56
C GLY A 162 0.95 -11.68 4.98
N SER A 163 0.96 -12.94 5.42
CA SER A 163 1.67 -14.00 4.71
C SER A 163 0.89 -14.41 3.47
N VAL A 164 1.59 -14.92 2.46
CA VAL A 164 0.98 -15.31 1.18
C VAL A 164 1.20 -16.78 0.92
N GLU A 165 0.14 -17.47 0.51
CA GLU A 165 0.17 -18.87 0.12
C GLU A 165 -0.51 -19.05 -1.24
N ARG A 166 -0.05 -20.02 -2.04
CA ARG A 166 -0.82 -20.48 -3.20
C ARG A 166 -2.11 -21.13 -2.72
N ILE A 167 -3.21 -20.88 -3.40
CA ILE A 167 -4.43 -21.65 -3.17
C ILE A 167 -4.30 -23.04 -3.81
N PRO A 168 -5.11 -24.04 -3.38
CA PRO A 168 -5.12 -25.35 -4.00
C PRO A 168 -5.30 -25.29 -5.53
N TYR A 169 -4.62 -26.16 -6.26
CA TYR A 169 -4.66 -26.21 -7.72
C TYR A 169 -6.10 -26.29 -8.25
N GLN A 170 -6.93 -27.16 -7.65
CA GLN A 170 -8.33 -27.30 -8.05
C GLN A 170 -9.10 -25.99 -7.94
N ASN A 171 -8.92 -25.22 -6.86
CA ASN A 171 -9.56 -23.91 -6.70
C ASN A 171 -9.09 -22.92 -7.78
N SER A 172 -7.85 -23.05 -8.24
CA SER A 172 -7.34 -22.26 -9.38
C SER A 172 -7.99 -22.68 -10.69
N CYS A 173 -8.13 -23.98 -10.96
CA CYS A 173 -8.84 -24.50 -12.11
C CYS A 173 -10.30 -24.02 -12.12
N ASP A 174 -11.04 -24.24 -11.03
CA ASP A 174 -12.46 -23.89 -10.96
C ASP A 174 -12.67 -22.40 -11.26
N TYR A 175 -11.84 -21.53 -10.69
CA TYR A 175 -11.87 -20.10 -10.99
C TYR A 175 -11.40 -19.76 -12.41
N PHE A 176 -10.40 -20.45 -12.97
CA PHE A 176 -9.96 -20.25 -14.35
C PHE A 176 -11.11 -20.52 -15.32
N HIS A 177 -11.77 -21.67 -15.16
CA HIS A 177 -12.86 -22.11 -16.03
C HIS A 177 -14.16 -21.32 -15.83
N SER A 178 -14.34 -20.65 -14.68
CA SER A 178 -15.47 -19.74 -14.47
C SER A 178 -15.32 -18.38 -15.17
N ARG A 179 -14.12 -18.03 -15.67
CA ARG A 179 -13.86 -16.75 -16.35
C ARG A 179 -14.39 -16.78 -17.79
N PRO A 180 -14.71 -15.62 -18.40
CA PRO A 180 -15.00 -15.55 -19.83
C PRO A 180 -13.89 -16.20 -20.66
N LYS A 181 -14.25 -16.90 -21.74
CA LYS A 181 -13.29 -17.62 -22.59
C LYS A 181 -12.15 -16.72 -23.11
N SER A 182 -12.45 -15.48 -23.45
CA SER A 182 -11.45 -14.47 -23.83
C SER A 182 -10.44 -14.17 -22.72
N SER A 183 -10.87 -14.16 -21.46
CA SER A 183 -10.02 -13.99 -20.29
C SER A 183 -9.13 -15.21 -20.01
N GLN A 184 -9.64 -16.42 -20.28
CA GLN A 184 -8.87 -17.66 -20.24
C GLN A 184 -7.77 -17.62 -21.31
N ILE A 185 -8.15 -17.34 -22.57
CA ILE A 185 -7.21 -17.21 -23.70
C ILE A 185 -6.15 -16.14 -23.42
N GLY A 186 -6.54 -14.96 -22.95
CA GLY A 186 -5.59 -13.89 -22.62
C GLY A 186 -4.56 -14.28 -21.57
N ALA A 187 -4.89 -15.18 -20.64
CA ALA A 187 -3.95 -15.72 -19.68
C ALA A 187 -2.95 -16.72 -20.30
N VAL A 188 -3.33 -17.42 -21.37
CA VAL A 188 -2.45 -18.32 -22.15
C VAL A 188 -1.57 -17.54 -23.12
N VAL A 189 -2.09 -16.47 -23.74
CA VAL A 189 -1.33 -15.61 -24.67
C VAL A 189 -0.14 -14.95 -23.98
N SER A 190 -0.33 -14.53 -22.73
CA SER A 190 0.60 -13.66 -22.03
C SER A 190 1.39 -14.42 -20.96
N ARG A 191 2.66 -14.71 -21.26
CA ARG A 191 3.67 -14.94 -20.21
C ARG A 191 3.93 -13.61 -19.51
N GLN A 192 3.13 -13.34 -18.49
CA GLN A 192 3.04 -12.01 -17.89
C GLN A 192 4.41 -11.51 -17.42
N SER A 193 4.74 -10.26 -17.77
CA SER A 193 6.02 -9.59 -17.42
C SER A 193 7.25 -10.05 -18.20
N THR A 194 7.13 -10.86 -19.26
CA THR A 194 8.23 -11.12 -20.19
C THR A 194 8.26 -10.10 -21.36
N PRO A 195 9.43 -9.77 -21.91
CA PRO A 195 9.52 -8.93 -23.11
C PRO A 195 8.84 -9.56 -24.33
N VAL A 196 8.15 -8.74 -25.12
CA VAL A 196 7.56 -9.10 -26.42
C VAL A 196 7.97 -8.03 -27.44
N PRO A 197 8.05 -8.37 -28.75
CA PRO A 197 8.55 -7.42 -29.74
C PRO A 197 7.61 -6.20 -29.90
N ASP A 198 6.29 -6.42 -29.91
CA ASP A 198 5.30 -5.36 -30.06
C ASP A 198 3.89 -5.83 -29.66
N ARG A 199 2.89 -4.94 -29.83
CA ARG A 199 1.47 -5.23 -29.59
C ARG A 199 0.87 -6.19 -30.61
N ASN A 200 1.34 -6.19 -31.86
CA ASN A 200 0.80 -7.04 -32.91
C ASN A 200 1.14 -8.51 -32.67
N TYR A 201 2.31 -8.80 -32.09
CA TYR A 201 2.66 -10.13 -31.62
C TYR A 201 1.60 -10.71 -30.67
N LEU A 202 1.13 -9.92 -29.69
CA LEU A 202 0.08 -10.35 -28.76
C LEU A 202 -1.27 -10.57 -29.46
N ARG A 203 -1.64 -9.67 -30.39
CA ARG A 203 -2.88 -9.79 -31.18
C ARG A 203 -2.89 -11.07 -32.02
N GLN A 204 -1.79 -11.34 -32.73
CA GLN A 204 -1.65 -12.53 -33.55
C GLN A 204 -1.75 -13.80 -32.70
N LYS A 205 -1.01 -13.87 -31.59
CA LYS A 205 -1.09 -15.02 -30.66
C LYS A 205 -2.48 -15.20 -30.08
N ASN A 206 -3.19 -14.12 -29.75
CA ASN A 206 -4.57 -14.18 -29.28
C ASN A 206 -5.50 -14.79 -30.34
N SER A 207 -5.46 -14.30 -31.58
CA SER A 207 -6.29 -14.85 -32.66
C SER A 207 -5.96 -16.31 -33.00
N GLU A 208 -4.69 -16.70 -32.97
CA GLU A 208 -4.27 -18.11 -33.13
C GLU A 208 -4.90 -19.00 -32.06
N LEU A 209 -4.93 -18.54 -30.80
CA LEU A 209 -5.51 -19.30 -29.69
C LEU A 209 -7.04 -19.26 -29.66
N GLU A 210 -7.67 -18.15 -30.09
CA GLU A 210 -9.12 -18.07 -30.29
C GLU A 210 -9.61 -19.11 -31.29
N GLU A 211 -8.92 -19.26 -32.42
CA GLU A 211 -9.29 -20.28 -33.41
C GLU A 211 -8.99 -21.69 -32.89
N LYS A 212 -7.81 -21.91 -32.29
CA LYS A 212 -7.42 -23.21 -31.69
C LYS A 212 -8.44 -23.69 -30.66
N TYR A 213 -8.92 -22.78 -29.80
CA TYR A 213 -9.82 -23.11 -28.71
C TYR A 213 -11.29 -22.84 -29.02
N LYS A 214 -11.67 -22.51 -30.26
CA LYS A 214 -13.04 -22.10 -30.62
C LYS A 214 -14.12 -23.05 -30.07
N ASN A 215 -13.96 -24.35 -30.31
CA ASN A 215 -14.89 -25.40 -29.92
C ASN A 215 -14.35 -26.34 -28.83
N THR A 216 -13.23 -25.98 -28.20
CA THR A 216 -12.60 -26.77 -27.15
C THR A 216 -12.43 -25.95 -25.88
N GLU A 217 -12.14 -26.64 -24.79
CA GLU A 217 -11.82 -26.01 -23.52
C GLU A 217 -10.38 -25.48 -23.54
N VAL A 218 -10.17 -24.32 -22.92
CA VAL A 218 -8.83 -23.76 -22.72
C VAL A 218 -8.24 -24.42 -21.47
N PRO A 219 -7.13 -25.16 -21.56
CA PRO A 219 -6.49 -25.69 -20.36
C PRO A 219 -5.90 -24.55 -19.54
N MET A 220 -6.05 -24.60 -18.21
CA MET A 220 -5.35 -23.68 -17.32
C MET A 220 -3.83 -23.92 -17.43
N PRO A 221 -2.99 -22.91 -17.72
CA PRO A 221 -1.55 -23.09 -17.72
C PRO A 221 -0.99 -23.36 -16.32
N ASP A 222 0.04 -24.21 -16.22
CA ASP A 222 0.71 -24.55 -14.94
C ASP A 222 1.31 -23.34 -14.21
N TYR A 223 1.64 -22.29 -14.96
CA TYR A 223 2.16 -21.03 -14.44
C TYR A 223 1.05 -20.04 -14.03
N TRP A 224 -0.22 -20.44 -14.02
CA TRP A 224 -1.33 -19.58 -13.65
C TRP A 224 -2.08 -20.13 -12.44
N GLY A 225 -2.47 -19.25 -11.52
CA GLY A 225 -3.34 -19.63 -10.42
C GLY A 225 -3.52 -18.54 -9.37
N GLY A 226 -4.09 -18.94 -8.24
CA GLY A 226 -4.44 -18.02 -7.15
C GLY A 226 -3.41 -17.99 -6.02
N TYR A 227 -3.41 -16.86 -5.33
CA TYR A 227 -2.80 -16.68 -4.01
C TYR A 227 -3.87 -16.23 -3.00
N ILE A 228 -3.64 -16.52 -1.73
CA ILE A 228 -4.37 -15.97 -0.60
C ILE A 228 -3.40 -15.22 0.32
N VAL A 229 -3.77 -13.99 0.68
CA VAL A 229 -3.08 -13.20 1.71
C VAL A 229 -3.77 -13.43 3.03
N LYS A 230 -3.08 -14.10 3.96
CA LYS A 230 -3.55 -14.37 5.32
C LYS A 230 -3.17 -13.20 6.24
N PRO A 231 -4.14 -12.39 6.69
CA PRO A 231 -3.85 -11.14 7.36
C PRO A 231 -3.37 -11.36 8.80
N TYR A 232 -2.35 -10.62 9.20
CA TYR A 232 -1.97 -10.40 10.60
C TYR A 232 -2.08 -8.92 11.00
N TYR A 233 -2.34 -8.04 10.05
CA TYR A 233 -2.53 -6.61 10.25
C TYR A 233 -3.61 -6.11 9.29
N ILE A 234 -4.57 -5.34 9.79
CA ILE A 234 -5.59 -4.64 8.99
C ILE A 234 -5.78 -3.24 9.56
N GLU A 235 -5.61 -2.21 8.74
CA GLU A 235 -5.84 -0.81 9.11
C GLU A 235 -7.04 -0.25 8.35
N PHE A 236 -7.93 0.40 9.09
CA PHE A 236 -9.03 1.20 8.57
C PHE A 236 -8.70 2.67 8.75
N TRP A 237 -8.59 3.37 7.63
CA TRP A 237 -8.31 4.79 7.58
C TRP A 237 -9.51 5.56 7.02
N GLN A 238 -9.94 6.60 7.74
CA GLN A 238 -10.99 7.53 7.30
C GLN A 238 -10.42 8.97 7.26
N GLY A 239 -10.56 9.59 6.10
CA GLY A 239 -10.11 10.95 5.85
C GLY A 239 -10.95 11.98 6.60
N GLN A 240 -10.27 12.97 7.18
CA GLN A 240 -10.84 14.07 7.98
C GLN A 240 -10.27 15.41 7.49
N THR A 241 -11.09 16.45 7.49
CA THR A 241 -10.74 17.76 6.90
C THR A 241 -9.65 18.47 7.71
N ASN A 242 -9.70 18.34 9.04
CA ASN A 242 -8.77 18.95 9.99
C ASN A 242 -7.39 18.25 10.05
N ARG A 243 -7.16 17.20 9.23
CA ARG A 243 -5.94 16.37 9.18
C ARG A 243 -5.77 15.38 10.34
N LEU A 244 -6.71 15.35 11.29
CA LEU A 244 -6.76 14.35 12.35
C LEU A 244 -7.44 13.08 11.81
N HIS A 245 -6.77 12.40 10.90
CA HIS A 245 -7.31 11.20 10.26
C HIS A 245 -7.55 10.08 11.26
N ASP A 246 -8.66 9.39 11.11
CA ASP A 246 -8.99 8.24 11.94
C ASP A 246 -8.27 7.01 11.45
N ARG A 247 -7.56 6.34 12.35
CA ARG A 247 -6.78 5.14 12.06
C ARG A 247 -7.02 4.10 13.14
N ILE A 248 -7.86 3.12 12.82
CA ILE A 248 -8.09 1.97 13.69
C ILE A 248 -7.39 0.77 13.07
N VAL A 249 -6.48 0.19 13.84
CA VAL A 249 -5.64 -0.93 13.40
C VAL A 249 -5.97 -2.16 14.20
N PHE A 250 -6.15 -3.27 13.49
CA PHE A 250 -6.26 -4.61 14.03
C PHE A 250 -4.96 -5.37 13.80
N THR A 251 -4.44 -6.05 14.81
CA THR A 251 -3.28 -6.94 14.71
C THR A 251 -3.54 -8.29 15.36
N LYS A 252 -2.91 -9.33 14.82
CA LYS A 252 -2.80 -10.61 15.53
C LYS A 252 -1.58 -10.56 16.46
N PRO A 253 -1.76 -10.75 17.77
CA PRO A 253 -0.64 -10.88 18.70
C PRO A 253 0.30 -12.01 18.27
N LYS A 254 1.58 -11.88 18.56
CA LYS A 254 2.55 -12.96 18.31
C LYS A 254 2.36 -14.08 19.33
N ASP A 255 2.70 -15.31 18.94
CA ASP A 255 2.70 -16.44 19.85
C ASP A 255 3.54 -16.13 21.11
N GLY A 256 2.89 -16.13 22.28
CA GLY A 256 3.51 -15.82 23.57
C GLY A 256 3.22 -14.41 24.12
N GLU A 257 2.61 -13.51 23.35
CA GLU A 257 2.11 -12.23 23.87
C GLU A 257 0.80 -12.46 24.65
N SER A 258 0.87 -12.32 25.97
CA SER A 258 -0.21 -12.75 26.87
C SER A 258 -1.17 -11.63 27.26
N GLN A 259 -0.80 -10.36 27.08
CA GLN A 259 -1.61 -9.22 27.49
C GLN A 259 -1.59 -8.11 26.42
N PRO A 260 -2.74 -7.50 26.11
CA PRO A 260 -2.80 -6.31 25.27
C PRO A 260 -1.95 -5.18 25.89
N GLY A 261 -1.25 -4.41 25.05
CA GLY A 261 -0.58 -3.18 25.48
C GLY A 261 -1.55 -2.14 26.04
N GLU A 262 -1.02 -1.05 26.62
CA GLU A 262 -1.77 -0.02 27.35
C GLU A 262 -2.99 0.55 26.59
N PHE A 263 -2.90 0.67 25.26
CA PHE A 263 -3.94 1.21 24.39
C PHE A 263 -4.57 0.17 23.46
N GLN A 264 -4.36 -1.12 23.75
CA GLN A 264 -4.91 -2.21 22.96
C GLN A 264 -6.18 -2.77 23.59
N HIS A 265 -7.14 -3.04 22.72
CA HIS A 265 -8.44 -3.59 23.08
C HIS A 265 -8.60 -4.96 22.43
N ALA A 266 -9.25 -5.89 23.14
CA ALA A 266 -9.55 -7.20 22.58
C ALA A 266 -10.57 -7.09 21.44
N ALA A 267 -10.38 -7.90 20.39
CA ALA A 267 -11.28 -8.03 19.25
C ALA A 267 -11.65 -9.50 19.01
N GLU A 268 -12.61 -9.76 18.12
CA GLU A 268 -13.06 -11.12 17.81
C GLU A 268 -11.92 -11.94 17.16
N GLY A 269 -11.94 -13.27 17.32
CA GLY A 269 -11.03 -14.16 16.59
C GLY A 269 -9.54 -14.06 16.98
N GLY A 270 -9.24 -13.61 18.20
CA GLY A 270 -7.88 -13.47 18.71
C GLY A 270 -7.14 -12.24 18.18
N TRP A 271 -7.86 -11.29 17.58
CA TRP A 271 -7.31 -9.99 17.21
C TRP A 271 -7.26 -9.04 18.41
N VAL A 272 -6.39 -8.05 18.33
CA VAL A 272 -6.45 -6.84 19.16
C VAL A 272 -6.54 -5.63 18.26
N TYR A 273 -7.13 -4.53 18.74
CA TYR A 273 -7.18 -3.29 18.00
C TYR A 273 -6.78 -2.09 18.83
N GLN A 274 -6.32 -1.04 18.15
CA GLN A 274 -5.91 0.23 18.75
C GLN A 274 -6.05 1.37 17.75
N ARG A 275 -6.13 2.60 18.25
CA ARG A 275 -6.03 3.81 17.46
C ARG A 275 -4.57 4.17 17.21
N LEU A 276 -4.26 4.65 16.00
CA LEU A 276 -2.97 5.26 15.67
C LEU A 276 -3.13 6.76 15.41
N SER A 277 -2.07 7.52 15.69
CA SER A 277 -1.98 8.91 15.26
C SER A 277 -1.95 9.01 13.73
N PRO A 278 -2.55 10.05 13.12
CA PRO A 278 -2.49 10.30 11.68
C PRO A 278 -1.07 10.57 11.16
#